data_AF-A0A348DLY9-F1
#
_entry.id   AF-A0A348DLY9-F1
#
_cell.length_a   1.000
_cell.length_b   1.000
_cell.length_c   1.000
_cell.angle_alpha   90.00
_cell.angle_beta   90.00
_cell.angle_gamma   90.00
#
_symmetry.space_group_name_H-M   'P 1'
#
loop_
_entity.id
_entity.type
_entity.pdbx_description
1 polymer ?
#
loop_
_entity_poly.entity_id
_entity_poly.type
_entity_poly.pdbx_seq_one_letter_code
_entity_poly.pdbx_strand_id
1 'polypeptide(L)'
;MFLEERRHRIWQYLNENERGNVNYFSTLYGVSKETIRSDLNILAEMGLVKRCHGGAIILRRSLQAELISETGPGFEVLLQQIDHRKPQNDHQQKGKTMQGKVCVFGSFNVDIVARVERFPRGGESLLALASSLGPGGKGANQATAASKAGAKVHFAAKVGKDQFSQLAADHLNASEIHSYTLYQSDSEPTGNAIIYVSQENGENMIAIYSGANKTITHSEVQAISSELSSSDVLLVQLENNLDATVALIQIAHELGKTVILNPAPCSDEIISCLPFVDVITPNETEASLLSGVEVRDIDTAKEAALIIAGMGVKKVLITMGSRGALLLDNKQFSHIRAFPAVTVDTTGAGDAFNGALAASLAAGNSLVQAATWASAFASLAVELEGASNMPDFEQATTRLRTHN
;
A
#
# COMPACT_ATOMS: atom_id res chain seq x y z
N MET A 1 -3.78 15.49 -43.40
CA MET A 1 -3.31 15.21 -42.02
C MET A 1 -3.23 13.71 -41.83
N PHE A 2 -2.12 13.18 -41.35
CA PHE A 2 -1.98 11.74 -41.09
C PHE A 2 -2.94 11.31 -39.96
N LEU A 3 -3.49 10.08 -40.05
CA LEU A 3 -4.53 9.58 -39.14
C LEU A 3 -4.12 9.66 -37.66
N GLU A 4 -2.88 9.29 -37.34
CA GLU A 4 -2.35 9.29 -35.97
C GLU A 4 -2.14 10.71 -35.43
N GLU A 5 -1.69 11.62 -36.29
CA GLU A 5 -1.47 13.02 -35.93
C GLU A 5 -2.79 13.73 -35.58
N ARG A 6 -3.88 13.40 -36.31
CA ARG A 6 -5.22 13.94 -36.01
C ARG A 6 -5.74 13.44 -34.67
N ARG A 7 -5.60 12.14 -34.37
CA ARG A 7 -6.03 11.57 -33.08
C ARG A 7 -5.27 12.18 -31.92
N HIS A 8 -3.96 12.39 -32.07
CA HIS A 8 -3.15 13.03 -31.04
C HIS A 8 -3.60 14.47 -30.76
N ARG A 9 -3.87 15.25 -31.81
CA ARG A 9 -4.37 16.64 -31.67
C ARG A 9 -5.78 16.71 -31.08
N ILE A 10 -6.67 15.78 -31.44
CA ILE A 10 -8.00 15.66 -30.83
C ILE A 10 -7.87 15.37 -29.33
N TRP A 11 -6.99 14.43 -28.95
CA TRP A 11 -6.75 14.10 -27.55
C TRP A 11 -6.15 15.27 -26.76
N GLN A 12 -5.14 15.97 -27.31
CA GLN A 12 -4.57 17.18 -26.67
C GLN A 12 -5.64 18.25 -26.44
N TYR A 13 -6.47 18.51 -27.44
CA TYR A 13 -7.58 19.47 -27.31
C TYR A 13 -8.55 19.05 -26.20
N LEU A 14 -8.93 17.77 -26.14
CA LEU A 14 -9.83 17.24 -25.10
C LEU A 14 -9.19 17.29 -23.71
N ASN A 15 -7.87 17.11 -23.60
CA ASN A 15 -7.14 17.21 -22.34
C ASN A 15 -7.08 18.64 -21.81
N GLU A 16 -7.07 19.64 -22.69
CA GLU A 16 -7.08 21.06 -22.32
C GLU A 16 -8.49 21.60 -22.06
N ASN A 17 -9.49 21.14 -22.81
CA ASN A 17 -10.84 21.73 -22.84
C ASN A 17 -11.93 20.83 -22.22
N GLU A 18 -11.54 19.68 -21.67
CA GLU A 18 -12.34 18.65 -20.98
C GLU A 18 -13.43 17.96 -21.83
N ARG A 19 -13.88 18.59 -22.90
CA ARG A 19 -14.94 18.11 -23.80
C ARG A 19 -14.76 18.61 -25.23
N GLY A 20 -15.28 17.86 -26.18
CA GLY A 20 -15.25 18.24 -27.59
C GLY A 20 -16.37 17.57 -28.39
N ASN A 21 -16.87 18.28 -29.41
CA ASN A 21 -17.98 17.83 -30.24
C ASN A 21 -17.50 17.40 -31.63
N VAL A 22 -18.12 16.36 -32.18
CA VAL A 22 -17.87 15.83 -33.53
C VAL A 22 -17.98 16.90 -34.61
N ASN A 23 -18.96 17.81 -34.53
CA ASN A 23 -19.14 18.90 -35.49
C ASN A 23 -17.96 19.87 -35.47
N TYR A 24 -17.47 20.21 -34.28
CA TYR A 24 -16.34 21.12 -34.12
C TYR A 24 -15.07 20.53 -34.76
N PHE A 25 -14.73 19.29 -34.44
CA PHE A 25 -13.55 18.63 -35.00
C PHE A 25 -13.68 18.34 -36.51
N SER A 26 -14.89 18.05 -36.98
CA SER A 26 -15.16 17.83 -38.41
C SER A 26 -14.86 19.09 -39.21
N THR A 27 -15.31 20.26 -38.73
CA THR A 27 -14.99 21.55 -39.35
C THR A 27 -13.51 21.91 -39.19
N LEU A 28 -12.93 21.71 -38.01
CA LEU A 28 -11.54 22.08 -37.71
C LEU A 28 -10.53 21.30 -38.56
N TYR A 29 -10.76 20.01 -38.77
CA TYR A 29 -9.84 19.13 -39.51
C TYR A 29 -10.27 18.87 -40.96
N GLY A 30 -11.40 19.43 -41.41
CA GLY A 30 -11.90 19.29 -42.78
C GLY A 30 -12.24 17.85 -43.18
N VAL A 31 -12.74 17.03 -42.24
CA VAL A 31 -13.07 15.61 -42.46
C VAL A 31 -14.52 15.32 -42.10
N SER A 32 -15.06 14.20 -42.58
CA SER A 32 -16.45 13.81 -42.29
C SER A 32 -16.68 13.58 -40.78
N LYS A 33 -17.94 13.72 -40.35
CA LYS A 33 -18.34 13.46 -38.96
C LYS A 33 -18.13 11.99 -38.60
N GLU A 34 -18.29 11.09 -39.55
CA GLU A 34 -18.07 9.65 -39.43
C GLU A 34 -16.59 9.36 -39.15
N THR A 35 -15.68 10.07 -39.81
CA THR A 35 -14.23 9.98 -39.55
C THR A 35 -13.88 10.40 -38.12
N ILE A 36 -14.43 11.53 -37.64
CA ILE A 36 -14.20 11.97 -36.25
C ILE A 36 -14.82 10.99 -35.25
N ARG A 37 -16.00 10.44 -35.53
CA ARG A 37 -16.60 9.40 -34.68
C ARG A 37 -15.74 8.14 -34.63
N SER A 38 -15.09 7.75 -35.73
CA SER A 38 -14.14 6.63 -35.72
C SER A 38 -12.92 6.95 -34.86
N ASP A 39 -12.32 8.13 -35.00
CA ASP A 39 -11.17 8.56 -34.20
C ASP A 39 -11.49 8.60 -32.70
N LEU A 40 -12.64 9.15 -32.32
CA LEU A 40 -13.09 9.20 -30.93
C LEU A 40 -13.45 7.81 -30.37
N ASN A 41 -13.85 6.85 -31.20
CA ASN A 41 -14.08 5.47 -30.75
C ASN A 41 -12.75 4.78 -30.42
N ILE A 42 -11.74 4.95 -31.27
CA ILE A 42 -10.40 4.39 -31.05
C ILE A 42 -9.78 4.99 -29.78
N LEU A 43 -9.89 6.31 -29.58
CA LEU A 43 -9.42 6.93 -28.34
C LEU A 43 -10.18 6.43 -27.09
N ALA A 44 -11.45 6.07 -27.24
CA ALA A 44 -12.24 5.49 -26.15
C ALA A 44 -11.87 4.03 -25.86
N GLU A 45 -11.59 3.23 -26.90
CA GLU A 45 -11.05 1.87 -26.77
C GLU A 45 -9.68 1.85 -26.09
N MET A 46 -8.87 2.88 -26.32
CA MET A 46 -7.59 3.10 -25.64
C MET A 46 -7.75 3.64 -24.20
N GLY A 47 -8.99 3.85 -23.73
CA GLY A 47 -9.27 4.35 -22.38
C GLY A 47 -8.97 5.84 -22.16
N LEU A 48 -8.65 6.60 -23.21
CA LEU A 48 -8.21 8.00 -23.09
C LEU A 48 -9.39 8.99 -22.99
N VAL A 49 -10.56 8.62 -23.50
CA VAL A 49 -11.77 9.48 -23.53
C VAL A 49 -13.03 8.67 -23.29
N LYS A 50 -14.11 9.30 -22.78
CA LYS A 50 -15.45 8.71 -22.70
C LYS A 50 -16.35 9.30 -23.78
N ARG A 51 -17.08 8.44 -24.50
CA ARG A 51 -18.06 8.85 -25.52
C ARG A 51 -19.29 9.49 -24.87
N CYS A 52 -19.76 10.58 -25.46
CA CYS A 52 -21.03 11.22 -25.10
C CYS A 52 -21.84 11.55 -26.37
N HIS A 53 -23.11 11.95 -26.22
CA HIS A 53 -23.98 12.21 -27.37
C HIS A 53 -23.40 13.35 -28.24
N GLY A 54 -22.92 13.01 -29.43
CA GLY A 54 -22.34 13.96 -30.38
C GLY A 54 -20.89 14.36 -30.13
N GLY A 55 -20.16 13.71 -29.20
CA GLY A 55 -18.79 14.12 -28.84
C GLY A 55 -18.03 13.11 -27.96
N ALA A 56 -16.99 13.61 -27.30
CA ALA A 56 -16.26 12.88 -26.27
C ALA A 56 -15.80 13.85 -25.17
N ILE A 57 -15.60 13.31 -23.97
CA ILE A 57 -15.04 14.00 -22.81
C ILE A 57 -13.75 13.31 -22.38
N ILE A 58 -12.79 14.07 -21.86
CA ILE A 58 -11.58 13.49 -21.28
C ILE A 58 -11.94 12.84 -19.95
N LEU A 59 -11.46 11.62 -19.71
CA LEU A 59 -11.61 10.97 -18.40
C LEU A 59 -10.47 11.44 -17.47
N ARG A 60 -10.51 12.71 -17.05
CA ARG A 60 -9.75 13.08 -15.85
C ARG A 60 -10.58 12.62 -14.65
N ARG A 61 -10.13 11.54 -13.99
CA ARG A 61 -10.68 11.05 -12.73
C ARG A 61 -12.12 10.53 -12.83
N SER A 62 -12.28 9.21 -12.81
CA SER A 62 -13.50 8.55 -12.34
C SER A 62 -13.71 8.68 -10.82
N LEU A 63 -13.42 9.85 -10.22
CA LEU A 63 -13.47 10.04 -8.76
C LEU A 63 -13.89 11.46 -8.30
N GLN A 64 -14.42 12.34 -9.16
CA GLN A 64 -14.70 13.73 -8.75
C GLN A 64 -16.10 14.29 -9.02
N ALA A 65 -17.08 13.50 -9.44
CA ALA A 65 -18.43 14.05 -9.65
C ALA A 65 -19.56 13.02 -9.50
N GLU A 66 -19.84 12.63 -8.25
CA GLU A 66 -21.21 12.33 -7.81
C GLU A 66 -21.52 12.92 -6.41
N LEU A 67 -20.73 13.90 -5.97
CA LEU A 67 -21.11 14.86 -4.94
C LEU A 67 -20.97 16.25 -5.54
N ILE A 68 -22.07 16.76 -6.08
CA ILE A 68 -22.52 18.17 -6.13
C ILE A 68 -23.72 18.16 -7.08
N SER A 69 -24.86 17.70 -6.58
CA SER A 69 -26.18 18.30 -6.83
C SER A 69 -27.25 17.46 -6.13
N GLU A 70 -27.52 17.78 -4.86
CA GLU A 70 -28.88 18.01 -4.37
C GLU A 70 -28.80 18.47 -2.91
N THR A 71 -28.94 19.78 -2.74
CA THR A 71 -29.05 20.47 -1.45
C THR A 71 -30.42 20.24 -0.83
N GLY A 72 -30.46 19.85 0.44
CA GLY A 72 -31.66 19.90 1.30
C GLY A 72 -31.28 19.77 2.79
N PRO A 73 -31.95 20.49 3.71
CA PRO A 73 -31.43 20.81 5.04
C PRO A 73 -31.56 19.62 6.00
N GLY A 74 -30.46 19.27 6.67
CA GLY A 74 -30.43 18.20 7.66
C GLY A 74 -29.15 18.21 8.46
N PHE A 75 -28.84 19.32 9.13
CA PHE A 75 -27.64 19.52 9.96
C PHE A 75 -27.72 18.82 11.33
N GLU A 76 -28.46 17.71 11.48
CA GLU A 76 -28.70 17.08 12.80
C GLU A 76 -28.62 15.55 12.85
N VAL A 77 -28.13 14.86 11.80
CA VAL A 77 -27.96 13.38 11.85
C VAL A 77 -26.49 12.94 11.95
N LEU A 78 -25.53 13.88 11.99
CA LEU A 78 -24.09 13.60 11.95
C LEU A 78 -23.43 13.36 13.32
N LEU A 79 -24.14 12.72 14.26
CA LEU A 79 -23.59 12.27 15.54
C LEU A 79 -24.12 10.89 15.97
N GLN A 80 -24.02 9.91 15.09
CA GLN A 80 -24.05 8.50 15.52
C GLN A 80 -22.82 7.79 14.99
N GLN A 81 -22.15 7.03 15.88
CA GLN A 81 -21.01 6.18 15.56
C GLN A 81 -21.39 5.24 14.40
N ILE A 82 -20.79 5.44 13.23
CA ILE A 82 -20.96 4.52 12.11
C ILE A 82 -19.83 3.49 12.20
N ASP A 83 -20.15 2.29 12.70
CA ASP A 83 -19.33 1.10 12.51
C ASP A 83 -19.30 0.76 11.01
N HIS A 84 -18.30 1.24 10.28
CA HIS A 84 -18.11 0.87 8.88
C HIS A 84 -17.56 -0.55 8.75
N ARG A 85 -18.43 -1.55 8.80
CA ARG A 85 -18.14 -2.91 8.30
C ARG A 85 -18.55 -3.00 6.82
N LYS A 86 -17.60 -3.32 5.94
CA LYS A 86 -17.90 -3.65 4.54
C LYS A 86 -18.86 -4.87 4.51
N PRO A 87 -20.03 -4.82 3.85
CA PRO A 87 -20.84 -6.01 3.64
C PRO A 87 -20.04 -7.05 2.84
N GLN A 88 -20.11 -8.31 3.23
CA GLN A 88 -19.48 -9.42 2.50
C GLN A 88 -20.06 -9.49 1.08
N ASN A 89 -19.37 -8.89 0.11
CA ASN A 89 -19.74 -9.00 -1.30
C ASN A 89 -19.25 -10.34 -1.84
N ASP A 90 -20.18 -11.28 -2.01
CA ASP A 90 -20.00 -12.58 -2.68
C ASP A 90 -19.93 -12.45 -4.21
N HIS A 91 -19.33 -11.35 -4.73
CA HIS A 91 -19.05 -11.24 -6.15
C HIS A 91 -17.77 -12.01 -6.48
N GLN A 92 -17.95 -13.29 -6.81
CA GLN A 92 -16.94 -14.14 -7.43
C GLN A 92 -16.37 -13.47 -8.68
N GLN A 93 -15.20 -12.83 -8.56
CA GLN A 93 -14.27 -12.73 -9.67
C GLN A 93 -13.82 -14.15 -10.00
N LYS A 94 -14.34 -14.71 -11.10
CA LYS A 94 -13.88 -15.98 -11.67
C LYS A 94 -12.39 -15.86 -12.00
N GLY A 95 -11.52 -16.35 -11.12
CA GLY A 95 -10.07 -16.45 -11.39
C GLY A 95 -9.16 -16.56 -10.17
N LYS A 96 -9.53 -16.00 -9.01
CA LYS A 96 -8.63 -15.93 -7.84
C LYS A 96 -9.23 -16.66 -6.64
N THR A 97 -8.77 -17.88 -6.38
CA THR A 97 -9.13 -18.58 -5.12
C THR A 97 -8.28 -17.97 -4.02
N MET A 98 -8.85 -17.09 -3.19
CA MET A 98 -8.14 -16.56 -2.02
C MET A 98 -7.78 -17.72 -1.08
N GLN A 99 -6.50 -17.86 -0.76
CA GLN A 99 -5.98 -18.90 0.14
C GLN A 99 -5.38 -18.24 1.38
N GLY A 100 -5.67 -18.80 2.56
CA GLY A 100 -5.22 -18.26 3.83
C GLY A 100 -5.90 -16.94 4.23
N LYS A 101 -5.88 -16.64 5.52
CA LYS A 101 -6.43 -15.42 6.11
C LYS A 101 -5.36 -14.65 6.86
N VAL A 102 -5.25 -13.36 6.54
CA VAL A 102 -4.30 -12.45 7.17
C VAL A 102 -5.07 -11.35 7.88
N CYS A 103 -4.85 -11.20 9.19
CA CYS A 103 -5.25 -10.01 9.93
C CYS A 103 -4.09 -9.02 9.88
N VAL A 104 -4.29 -7.86 9.26
CA VAL A 104 -3.33 -6.76 9.29
C VAL A 104 -3.82 -5.74 10.30
N PHE A 105 -3.01 -5.45 11.31
CA PHE A 105 -3.23 -4.34 12.22
C PHE A 105 -2.13 -3.32 11.99
N GLY A 106 -2.52 -2.10 11.60
CA GLY A 106 -1.55 -1.13 11.15
C GLY A 106 -2.11 0.27 10.96
N SER A 107 -1.24 1.14 10.47
CA SER A 107 -1.56 2.54 10.20
C SER A 107 -2.34 2.72 8.89
N PHE A 108 -3.14 3.78 8.87
CA PHE A 108 -3.53 4.45 7.64
C PHE A 108 -3.04 5.89 7.70
N ASN A 109 -2.35 6.34 6.66
CA ASN A 109 -1.95 7.73 6.49
C ASN A 109 -2.48 8.29 5.18
N VAL A 110 -2.59 9.61 5.09
CA VAL A 110 -2.66 10.31 3.81
C VAL A 110 -1.28 10.84 3.46
N ASP A 111 -0.77 10.39 2.32
CA ASP A 111 0.53 10.80 1.80
C ASP A 111 0.36 12.07 0.95
N ILE A 112 1.05 13.13 1.38
CA ILE A 112 1.07 14.44 0.74
C ILE A 112 2.42 14.59 0.05
N VAL A 113 2.43 14.28 -1.25
CA VAL A 113 3.66 14.27 -2.04
C VAL A 113 3.83 15.59 -2.77
N ALA A 114 5.00 16.20 -2.63
CA ALA A 114 5.45 17.36 -3.38
C ALA A 114 6.72 17.00 -4.17
N ARG A 115 6.65 17.06 -5.51
CA ARG A 115 7.82 16.92 -6.37
C ARG A 115 8.52 18.26 -6.47
N VAL A 116 9.80 18.30 -6.14
CA VAL A 116 10.63 19.51 -6.14
C VAL A 116 11.88 19.28 -6.99
N GLU A 117 12.46 20.36 -7.52
CA GLU A 117 13.72 20.26 -8.27
C GLU A 117 14.83 19.70 -7.36
N ARG A 118 14.94 20.26 -6.16
CA ARG A 118 15.80 19.81 -5.05
C ARG A 118 15.11 20.02 -3.71
N PHE A 119 15.65 19.47 -2.64
CA PHE A 119 15.11 19.73 -1.30
C PHE A 119 15.24 21.22 -0.88
N PRO A 120 14.21 21.76 -0.19
CA PRO A 120 14.28 23.11 0.37
C PRO A 120 15.29 23.16 1.51
N ARG A 121 16.00 24.29 1.62
CA ARG A 121 16.89 24.56 2.75
C ARG A 121 16.15 25.32 3.85
N GLY A 122 16.71 25.33 5.06
CA GLY A 122 16.13 26.10 6.18
C GLY A 122 15.94 27.57 5.81
N GLY A 123 14.71 28.07 5.91
CA GLY A 123 14.33 29.45 5.58
C GLY A 123 13.99 29.71 4.10
N GLU A 124 14.04 28.69 3.25
CA GLU A 124 13.73 28.80 1.82
C GLU A 124 12.28 28.38 1.52
N SER A 125 11.68 28.97 0.48
CA SER A 125 10.45 28.48 -0.14
C SER A 125 10.73 28.11 -1.59
N LEU A 126 10.55 26.84 -1.93
CA LEU A 126 10.66 26.34 -3.30
C LEU A 126 9.27 26.10 -3.88
N LEU A 127 9.09 26.44 -5.16
CA LEU A 127 7.88 26.07 -5.90
C LEU A 127 7.95 24.57 -6.21
N ALA A 128 6.90 23.84 -5.84
CA ALA A 128 6.75 22.45 -6.23
C ALA A 128 6.45 22.35 -7.73
N LEU A 129 7.06 21.36 -8.38
CA LEU A 129 6.83 21.01 -9.78
C LEU A 129 5.50 20.28 -9.96
N ALA A 130 5.10 19.51 -8.96
CA ALA A 130 3.81 18.84 -8.87
C ALA A 130 3.46 18.53 -7.42
N SER A 131 2.17 18.34 -7.13
CA SER A 131 1.70 17.82 -5.84
C SER A 131 0.57 16.82 -6.04
N SER A 132 0.56 15.79 -5.20
CA SER A 132 -0.48 14.76 -5.17
C SER A 132 -0.80 14.34 -3.75
N LEU A 133 -2.05 13.90 -3.55
CA LEU A 133 -2.54 13.28 -2.33
C LEU A 133 -2.90 11.84 -2.64
N GLY A 134 -2.51 10.91 -1.77
CA GLY A 134 -2.79 9.50 -1.93
C GLY A 134 -2.97 8.77 -0.60
N PRO A 135 -3.53 7.55 -0.63
CA PRO A 135 -3.48 6.67 0.53
C PRO A 135 -2.03 6.30 0.83
N GLY A 136 -1.74 6.03 2.10
CA GLY A 136 -0.44 5.60 2.58
C GLY A 136 -0.53 4.96 3.96
N GLY A 137 0.62 4.85 4.62
CA GLY A 137 0.76 4.13 5.88
C GLY A 137 1.08 2.66 5.66
N LYS A 138 2.04 2.14 6.45
CA LYS A 138 2.55 0.78 6.28
C LYS A 138 1.47 -0.27 6.43
N GLY A 139 0.52 -0.06 7.35
CA GLY A 139 -0.61 -0.97 7.56
C GLY A 139 -1.46 -1.13 6.30
N ALA A 140 -1.91 -0.01 5.74
CA ALA A 140 -2.73 0.02 4.53
C ALA A 140 -1.99 -0.57 3.32
N ASN A 141 -0.70 -0.23 3.16
CA ASN A 141 0.13 -0.76 2.08
C ASN A 141 0.30 -2.29 2.20
N GLN A 142 0.61 -2.78 3.41
CA GLN A 142 0.79 -4.21 3.66
C GLN A 142 -0.51 -5.00 3.53
N ALA A 143 -1.65 -4.43 3.93
CA ALA A 143 -2.97 -5.02 3.73
C ALA A 143 -3.33 -5.14 2.25
N THR A 144 -3.07 -4.08 1.48
CA THR A 144 -3.28 -4.07 0.02
C THR A 144 -2.38 -5.10 -0.66
N ALA A 145 -1.10 -5.15 -0.29
CA ALA A 145 -0.15 -6.12 -0.80
C ALA A 145 -0.57 -7.57 -0.50
N ALA A 146 -0.96 -7.87 0.73
CA ALA A 146 -1.43 -9.21 1.11
C ALA A 146 -2.68 -9.64 0.33
N SER A 147 -3.64 -8.73 0.12
CA SER A 147 -4.84 -9.00 -0.68
C SER A 147 -4.49 -9.24 -2.14
N LYS A 148 -3.66 -8.37 -2.73
CA LYS A 148 -3.17 -8.51 -4.11
C LYS A 148 -2.36 -9.78 -4.32
N ALA A 149 -1.59 -10.19 -3.32
CA ALA A 149 -0.84 -11.44 -3.27
C ALA A 149 -1.68 -12.70 -2.99
N GLY A 150 -3.01 -12.59 -2.87
CA GLY A 150 -3.92 -13.74 -2.87
C GLY A 150 -4.51 -14.14 -1.52
N ALA A 151 -4.26 -13.40 -0.45
CA ALA A 151 -4.84 -13.70 0.87
C ALA A 151 -6.22 -13.08 1.07
N LYS A 152 -7.02 -13.72 1.93
CA LYS A 152 -8.26 -13.13 2.47
C LYS A 152 -7.90 -12.21 3.64
N VAL A 153 -7.81 -10.91 3.38
CA VAL A 153 -7.33 -9.93 4.36
C VAL A 153 -8.47 -9.30 5.19
N HIS A 154 -8.30 -9.29 6.51
CA HIS A 154 -8.96 -8.32 7.39
C HIS A 154 -7.97 -7.21 7.75
N PHE A 155 -8.34 -5.94 7.56
CA PHE A 155 -7.50 -4.80 7.94
C PHE A 155 -8.14 -3.99 9.07
N ALA A 156 -7.42 -3.79 10.17
CA ALA A 156 -7.83 -2.95 11.28
C ALA A 156 -6.94 -1.71 11.40
N ALA A 157 -7.56 -0.52 11.38
CA ALA A 157 -6.87 0.77 11.49
C ALA A 157 -7.75 1.81 12.19
N LYS A 158 -7.15 2.95 12.55
CA LYS A 158 -7.85 4.08 13.16
C LYS A 158 -7.47 5.40 12.50
N VAL A 159 -8.49 6.18 12.16
CA VAL A 159 -8.38 7.49 11.50
C VAL A 159 -9.02 8.57 12.36
N GLY A 160 -8.88 9.84 12.00
CA GLY A 160 -9.57 10.94 12.67
C GLY A 160 -11.03 11.05 12.23
N LYS A 161 -11.68 12.16 12.60
CA LYS A 161 -13.00 12.59 12.08
C LYS A 161 -12.90 13.70 11.02
N ASP A 162 -11.72 13.85 10.45
CA ASP A 162 -11.43 14.86 9.42
C ASP A 162 -11.73 14.35 8.01
N GLN A 163 -11.48 15.19 7.01
CA GLN A 163 -11.72 14.84 5.59
C GLN A 163 -10.85 13.68 5.09
N PHE A 164 -9.71 13.41 5.74
CA PHE A 164 -8.84 12.29 5.39
C PHE A 164 -9.44 10.94 5.81
N SER A 165 -10.33 10.92 6.81
CA SER A 165 -11.08 9.71 7.15
C SER A 165 -11.98 9.23 6.01
N GLN A 166 -12.57 10.16 5.24
CA GLN A 166 -13.35 9.81 4.06
C GLN A 166 -12.47 9.24 2.95
N LEU A 167 -11.29 9.84 2.72
CA LEU A 167 -10.31 9.31 1.76
C LEU A 167 -9.91 7.87 2.12
N ALA A 168 -9.70 7.59 3.42
CA ALA A 168 -9.44 6.25 3.91
C ALA A 168 -10.58 5.28 3.60
N ALA A 169 -11.82 5.66 3.92
CA ALA A 169 -13.00 4.84 3.66
C ALA A 169 -13.18 4.57 2.16
N ASP A 170 -13.04 5.58 1.31
CA ASP A 170 -13.18 5.46 -0.15
C ASP A 170 -12.11 4.52 -0.73
N HIS A 171 -10.86 4.66 -0.28
CA HIS A 171 -9.77 3.78 -0.69
C HIS A 171 -10.03 2.32 -0.29
N LEU A 172 -10.39 2.06 0.97
CA LEU A 172 -10.65 0.71 1.45
C LEU A 172 -11.87 0.07 0.79
N ASN A 173 -12.91 0.86 0.50
CA ASN A 173 -14.08 0.41 -0.24
C ASN A 173 -13.74 0.01 -1.69
N ALA A 174 -12.90 0.80 -2.36
CA ALA A 174 -12.42 0.52 -3.71
C ALA A 174 -11.39 -0.62 -3.78
N SER A 175 -10.75 -0.96 -2.66
CA SER A 175 -9.72 -2.02 -2.60
C SER A 175 -10.31 -3.44 -2.64
N GLU A 176 -9.44 -4.40 -3.00
CA GLU A 176 -9.70 -5.84 -2.94
C GLU A 176 -9.58 -6.41 -1.51
N ILE A 177 -9.39 -5.59 -0.47
CA ILE A 177 -9.36 -6.05 0.91
C ILE A 177 -10.73 -6.64 1.27
N HIS A 178 -10.72 -7.88 1.78
CA HIS A 178 -11.94 -8.66 2.00
C HIS A 178 -12.86 -8.01 3.04
N SER A 179 -12.30 -7.60 4.17
CA SER A 179 -13.01 -6.83 5.19
C SER A 179 -12.05 -5.88 5.90
N TYR A 180 -12.60 -4.83 6.48
CA TYR A 180 -11.82 -3.91 7.30
C TYR A 180 -12.65 -3.40 8.47
N THR A 181 -11.96 -2.97 9.53
CA THR A 181 -12.49 -2.23 10.66
C THR A 181 -11.77 -0.90 10.72
N LEU A 182 -12.51 0.20 10.56
CA LEU A 182 -11.96 1.55 10.56
C LEU A 182 -12.51 2.32 11.77
N TYR A 183 -11.70 2.39 12.83
CA TYR A 183 -12.04 3.17 14.02
C TYR A 183 -11.85 4.66 13.78
N GLN A 184 -12.53 5.49 14.58
CA GLN A 184 -12.38 6.94 14.55
C GLN A 184 -11.90 7.46 15.90
N SER A 185 -10.89 8.34 15.87
CA SER A 185 -10.39 9.03 17.06
C SER A 185 -11.21 10.27 17.35
N ASP A 186 -11.55 10.48 18.62
CA ASP A 186 -12.18 11.71 19.10
C ASP A 186 -11.17 12.82 19.39
N SER A 187 -9.88 12.48 19.53
CA SER A 187 -8.84 13.39 20.03
C SER A 187 -7.82 13.80 18.97
N GLU A 188 -7.63 13.00 17.92
CA GLU A 188 -6.54 13.19 16.94
C GLU A 188 -7.05 13.15 15.49
N PRO A 189 -6.46 13.93 14.56
CA PRO A 189 -6.75 13.82 13.14
C PRO A 189 -6.16 12.53 12.56
N THR A 190 -6.57 12.18 11.35
CA THR A 190 -5.99 11.08 10.56
C THR A 190 -4.50 11.31 10.36
N GLY A 191 -3.72 10.22 10.48
CA GLY A 191 -2.30 10.28 10.22
C GLY A 191 -1.98 10.76 8.81
N ASN A 192 -0.85 11.42 8.64
CA ASN A 192 -0.40 11.90 7.34
C ASN A 192 1.12 11.88 7.25
N ALA A 193 1.62 11.81 6.02
CA ALA A 193 3.02 11.93 5.71
C ALA A 193 3.23 13.08 4.72
N ILE A 194 4.13 14.00 5.03
CA ILE A 194 4.59 15.04 4.11
C ILE A 194 5.85 14.51 3.44
N ILE A 195 5.78 14.35 2.13
CA ILE A 195 6.81 13.69 1.32
C ILE A 195 7.33 14.68 0.29
N TYR A 196 8.62 15.01 0.37
CA TYR A 196 9.32 15.69 -0.71
C TYR A 196 10.02 14.65 -1.57
N VAL A 197 9.88 14.75 -2.90
CA VAL A 197 10.63 13.94 -3.87
C VAL A 197 11.48 14.86 -4.72
N SER A 198 12.79 14.69 -4.64
CA SER A 198 13.78 15.49 -5.36
C SER A 198 14.01 14.96 -6.77
N GLN A 199 13.86 15.80 -7.80
CA GLN A 199 14.20 15.42 -9.18
C GLN A 199 15.70 15.34 -9.41
N GLU A 200 16.50 16.11 -8.67
CA GLU A 200 17.96 16.13 -8.81
C GLU A 200 18.60 14.76 -8.60
N ASN A 201 18.12 14.00 -7.62
CA ASN A 201 18.72 12.73 -7.20
C ASN A 201 17.72 11.58 -7.00
N GLY A 202 16.41 11.82 -7.13
CA GLY A 202 15.37 10.81 -6.93
C GLY A 202 15.13 10.44 -5.46
N GLU A 203 15.81 11.11 -4.51
CA GLU A 203 15.63 10.86 -3.09
C GLU A 203 14.31 11.42 -2.56
N ASN A 204 13.88 10.90 -1.41
CA ASN A 204 12.72 11.38 -0.68
C ASN A 204 13.03 11.80 0.75
N MET A 205 12.35 12.84 1.23
CA MET A 205 12.31 13.22 2.65
C MET A 205 10.88 13.09 3.14
N ILE A 206 10.69 12.33 4.22
CA ILE A 206 9.37 12.02 4.76
C ILE A 206 9.28 12.51 6.20
N ALA A 207 8.27 13.32 6.50
CA ALA A 207 7.85 13.65 7.85
C ALA A 207 6.48 13.04 8.12
N ILE A 208 6.37 12.16 9.12
CA ILE A 208 5.13 11.45 9.44
C ILE A 208 4.53 12.04 10.71
N TYR A 209 3.24 12.39 10.65
CA TYR A 209 2.41 12.64 11.81
C TYR A 209 1.48 11.44 12.02
N SER A 210 1.69 10.67 13.10
CA SER A 210 0.92 9.44 13.31
C SER A 210 -0.55 9.68 13.68
N GLY A 211 -0.88 10.81 14.32
CA GLY A 211 -2.25 11.18 14.69
C GLY A 211 -3.05 10.03 15.31
N ALA A 212 -4.24 9.80 14.78
CA ALA A 212 -5.19 8.78 15.23
C ALA A 212 -4.61 7.36 15.30
N ASN A 213 -3.57 7.03 14.52
CA ASN A 213 -2.92 5.72 14.56
C ASN A 213 -2.33 5.37 15.94
N LYS A 214 -1.99 6.39 16.76
CA LYS A 214 -1.45 6.25 18.13
C LYS A 214 -2.53 6.27 19.21
N THR A 215 -3.81 6.24 18.85
CA THR A 215 -4.94 6.35 19.79
C THR A 215 -5.78 5.08 19.88
N ILE A 216 -5.22 3.92 19.52
CA ILE A 216 -5.92 2.63 19.64
C ILE A 216 -6.10 2.30 21.12
N THR A 217 -7.35 2.11 21.51
CA THR A 217 -7.75 1.82 22.89
C THR A 217 -7.70 0.32 23.18
N HIS A 218 -7.63 -0.02 24.46
CA HIS A 218 -7.70 -1.42 24.89
C HIS A 218 -9.00 -2.11 24.44
N SER A 219 -10.15 -1.42 24.48
CA SER A 219 -11.42 -1.97 23.99
C SER A 219 -11.40 -2.26 22.49
N GLU A 220 -10.74 -1.42 21.68
CA GLU A 220 -10.59 -1.66 20.25
C GLU A 220 -9.67 -2.85 19.98
N VAL A 221 -8.57 -3.01 20.74
CA VAL A 221 -7.72 -4.22 20.69
C VAL A 221 -8.54 -5.49 20.97
N GLN A 222 -9.38 -5.47 22.01
CA GLN A 222 -10.25 -6.61 22.32
C GLN A 222 -11.25 -6.89 21.19
N ALA A 223 -11.79 -5.87 20.54
CA ALA A 223 -12.68 -6.07 19.40
C ALA A 223 -11.94 -6.71 18.19
N ILE A 224 -10.72 -6.26 17.90
CA ILE A 224 -9.87 -6.83 16.82
C ILE A 224 -9.54 -8.30 17.10
N SER A 225 -9.36 -8.69 18.37
CA SER A 225 -9.02 -10.07 18.74
C SER A 225 -10.01 -11.11 18.19
N SER A 226 -11.29 -10.73 18.03
CA SER A 226 -12.32 -11.60 17.48
C SER A 226 -12.05 -11.97 16.01
N GLU A 227 -11.68 -11.01 15.19
CA GLU A 227 -11.31 -11.23 13.78
C GLU A 227 -9.98 -11.97 13.66
N LEU A 228 -9.01 -11.61 14.51
CA LEU A 228 -7.71 -12.27 14.62
C LEU A 228 -7.85 -13.76 14.93
N SER A 229 -8.80 -14.16 15.79
CA SER A 229 -9.05 -15.58 16.11
C SER A 229 -9.39 -16.44 14.88
N SER A 230 -9.99 -15.82 13.86
CA SER A 230 -10.40 -16.48 12.62
C SER A 230 -9.32 -16.50 11.53
N SER A 231 -8.19 -15.82 11.78
CA SER A 231 -7.08 -15.64 10.84
C SER A 231 -5.99 -16.70 11.03
N ASP A 232 -5.08 -16.82 10.07
CA ASP A 232 -3.91 -17.73 10.14
C ASP A 232 -2.65 -16.96 10.55
N VAL A 233 -2.55 -15.70 10.10
CA VAL A 233 -1.40 -14.81 10.30
C VAL A 233 -1.88 -13.46 10.84
N LEU A 234 -1.16 -12.93 11.85
CA LEU A 234 -1.17 -11.52 12.23
C LEU A 234 0.05 -10.84 11.59
N LEU A 235 -0.18 -9.76 10.85
CA LEU A 235 0.88 -8.89 10.32
C LEU A 235 0.77 -7.50 10.94
N VAL A 236 1.85 -7.03 11.55
CA VAL A 236 1.92 -5.73 12.24
C VAL A 236 3.19 -4.95 11.90
N GLN A 237 3.11 -3.63 12.09
CA GLN A 237 4.22 -2.68 11.99
C GLN A 237 4.24 -1.76 13.22
N LEU A 238 5.11 -0.73 13.25
CA LEU A 238 5.33 0.11 14.43
C LEU A 238 4.81 1.55 14.29
N GLU A 239 3.86 1.78 13.39
CA GLU A 239 3.21 3.08 13.19
C GLU A 239 2.01 3.34 14.11
N ASN A 240 1.55 2.33 14.85
CA ASN A 240 0.50 2.45 15.87
C ASN A 240 1.07 2.62 17.29
N ASN A 241 0.22 2.86 18.28
CA ASN A 241 0.69 2.88 19.67
C ASN A 241 1.19 1.49 20.09
N LEU A 242 2.32 1.50 20.78
CA LEU A 242 3.10 0.29 21.00
C LEU A 242 2.37 -0.70 21.92
N ASP A 243 1.71 -0.19 22.95
CA ASP A 243 0.90 -0.98 23.88
C ASP A 243 -0.19 -1.78 23.15
N ALA A 244 -0.91 -1.17 22.20
CA ALA A 244 -1.90 -1.89 21.39
C ALA A 244 -1.26 -2.95 20.48
N THR A 245 -0.12 -2.62 19.86
CA THR A 245 0.62 -3.54 18.99
C THR A 245 1.11 -4.75 19.78
N VAL A 246 1.74 -4.53 20.94
CA VAL A 246 2.24 -5.59 21.83
C VAL A 246 1.09 -6.46 22.36
N ALA A 247 -0.04 -5.86 22.75
CA ALA A 247 -1.20 -6.61 23.20
C ALA A 247 -1.75 -7.54 22.11
N LEU A 248 -1.83 -7.07 20.85
CA LEU A 248 -2.27 -7.93 19.73
C LEU A 248 -1.27 -9.04 19.40
N ILE A 249 0.04 -8.77 19.47
CA ILE A 249 1.09 -9.79 19.31
C ILE A 249 0.90 -10.89 20.37
N GLN A 250 0.70 -10.51 21.64
CA GLN A 250 0.49 -11.46 22.74
C GLN A 250 -0.79 -12.29 22.54
N ILE A 251 -1.90 -11.65 22.19
CA ILE A 251 -3.17 -12.34 21.90
C ILE A 251 -3.00 -13.31 20.72
N ALA A 252 -2.34 -12.90 19.64
CA ALA A 252 -2.08 -13.76 18.49
C ALA A 252 -1.26 -14.99 18.88
N HIS A 253 -0.23 -14.80 19.70
CA HIS A 253 0.60 -15.87 20.22
C HIS A 253 -0.20 -16.87 21.06
N GLU A 254 -1.04 -16.39 21.99
CA GLU A 254 -1.92 -17.22 22.82
C GLU A 254 -2.92 -18.02 21.98
N LEU A 255 -3.41 -17.43 20.89
CA LEU A 255 -4.31 -18.06 19.92
C LEU A 255 -3.58 -19.00 18.94
N GLY A 256 -2.26 -19.14 19.05
CA GLY A 256 -1.44 -19.98 18.16
C GLY A 256 -1.39 -19.49 16.71
N LYS A 257 -1.57 -18.18 16.47
CA LYS A 257 -1.48 -17.56 15.15
C LYS A 257 -0.02 -17.24 14.82
N THR A 258 0.32 -17.28 13.54
CA THR A 258 1.66 -16.84 13.12
C THR A 258 1.75 -15.33 13.22
N VAL A 259 2.75 -14.81 13.95
CA VAL A 259 2.98 -13.37 14.10
C VAL A 259 4.15 -12.93 13.24
N ILE A 260 3.89 -12.00 12.31
CA ILE A 260 4.89 -11.32 11.51
C ILE A 260 4.97 -9.87 11.98
N LEU A 261 6.17 -9.45 12.40
CA LEU A 261 6.48 -8.08 12.77
C LEU A 261 7.42 -7.47 11.74
N ASN A 262 6.97 -6.42 11.05
CA ASN A 262 7.87 -5.51 10.36
C ASN A 262 8.26 -4.38 11.31
N PRO A 263 9.51 -4.31 11.81
CA PRO A 263 9.90 -3.38 12.86
C PRO A 263 10.18 -1.97 12.32
N ALA A 264 9.22 -1.41 11.57
CA ALA A 264 9.34 -0.15 10.87
C ALA A 264 8.24 0.84 11.31
N PRO A 265 8.58 2.08 11.71
CA PRO A 265 9.93 2.54 12.06
C PRO A 265 10.46 1.85 13.33
N CYS A 266 11.78 1.62 13.41
CA CYS A 266 12.39 0.87 14.52
C CYS A 266 12.23 1.59 15.86
N SER A 267 11.96 0.81 16.92
CA SER A 267 11.93 1.28 18.32
C SER A 267 12.43 0.18 19.24
N ASP A 268 13.36 0.48 20.15
CA ASP A 268 13.91 -0.51 21.10
C ASP A 268 12.85 -1.04 22.08
N GLU A 269 11.74 -0.33 22.23
CA GLU A 269 10.63 -0.76 23.09
C GLU A 269 9.98 -2.07 22.62
N ILE A 270 10.19 -2.48 21.35
CA ILE A 270 9.68 -3.77 20.84
C ILE A 270 10.42 -4.98 21.39
N ILE A 271 11.61 -4.82 21.98
CA ILE A 271 12.45 -5.96 22.39
C ILE A 271 11.67 -6.87 23.35
N SER A 272 10.86 -6.29 24.23
CA SER A 272 10.04 -7.01 25.20
C SER A 272 8.98 -7.93 24.58
N CYS A 273 8.54 -7.68 23.34
CA CYS A 273 7.52 -8.49 22.67
C CYS A 273 8.07 -9.49 21.65
N LEU A 274 9.36 -9.42 21.31
CA LEU A 274 10.01 -10.33 20.37
C LEU A 274 9.86 -11.83 20.71
N PRO A 275 9.83 -12.26 21.99
CA PRO A 275 9.55 -13.66 22.34
C PRO A 275 8.20 -14.20 21.82
N PHE A 276 7.25 -13.31 21.51
CA PHE A 276 5.94 -13.67 20.98
C PHE A 276 5.85 -13.58 19.46
N VAL A 277 6.92 -13.16 18.79
CA VAL A 277 6.99 -12.99 17.33
C VAL A 277 7.56 -14.25 16.67
N ASP A 278 6.90 -14.74 15.61
CA ASP A 278 7.37 -15.89 14.83
C ASP A 278 8.38 -15.49 13.76
N VAL A 279 8.13 -14.37 13.06
CA VAL A 279 9.00 -13.85 12.01
C VAL A 279 9.13 -12.34 12.16
N ILE A 280 10.37 -11.85 12.30
CA ILE A 280 10.67 -10.41 12.19
C ILE A 280 11.32 -10.09 10.85
N THR A 281 10.92 -8.99 10.23
CA THR A 281 11.33 -8.60 8.86
C THR A 281 12.00 -7.22 8.79
N PRO A 282 13.12 -6.98 9.50
CA PRO A 282 13.81 -5.70 9.43
C PRO A 282 14.46 -5.51 8.04
N ASN A 283 14.60 -4.26 7.60
CA ASN A 283 15.61 -3.91 6.60
C ASN A 283 17.00 -3.77 7.24
N GLU A 284 18.01 -3.39 6.45
CA GLU A 284 19.38 -3.20 6.91
C GLU A 284 19.49 -2.16 8.04
N THR A 285 18.82 -1.03 7.91
CA THR A 285 18.80 0.04 8.92
C THR A 285 18.16 -0.42 10.23
N GLU A 286 16.98 -1.04 10.15
CA GLU A 286 16.25 -1.56 11.31
C GLU A 286 17.02 -2.69 11.98
N ALA A 287 17.63 -3.60 11.20
CA ALA A 287 18.46 -4.68 11.73
C ALA A 287 19.70 -4.12 12.43
N SER A 288 20.30 -3.05 11.91
CA SER A 288 21.41 -2.36 12.56
C SER A 288 21.04 -1.69 13.86
N LEU A 289 19.88 -1.02 13.90
CA LEU A 289 19.38 -0.40 15.12
C LEU A 289 19.10 -1.46 16.20
N LEU A 290 18.42 -2.54 15.84
CA LEU A 290 18.09 -3.61 16.79
C LEU A 290 19.32 -4.37 17.28
N SER A 291 20.26 -4.70 16.39
CA SER A 291 21.41 -5.55 16.75
C SER A 291 22.62 -4.77 17.28
N GLY A 292 22.71 -3.47 17.00
CA GLY A 292 23.93 -2.68 17.18
C GLY A 292 25.03 -2.97 16.16
N VAL A 293 24.77 -3.79 15.14
CA VAL A 293 25.73 -4.17 14.08
C VAL A 293 25.38 -3.44 12.79
N GLU A 294 26.32 -2.69 12.22
CA GLU A 294 26.14 -2.03 10.92
C GLU A 294 26.03 -3.08 9.78
N VAL A 295 24.83 -3.26 9.23
CA VAL A 295 24.54 -4.26 8.19
C VAL A 295 24.86 -3.64 6.84
N ARG A 296 25.91 -4.17 6.19
CA ARG A 296 26.42 -3.68 4.90
C ARG A 296 26.50 -4.78 3.85
N ASP A 297 26.52 -6.03 4.30
CA ASP A 297 26.69 -7.22 3.49
C ASP A 297 26.04 -8.44 4.17
N ILE A 298 26.14 -9.60 3.52
CA ILE A 298 25.56 -10.85 4.01
C ILE A 298 26.17 -11.29 5.35
N ASP A 299 27.45 -11.04 5.59
CA ASP A 299 28.13 -11.54 6.78
C ASP A 299 27.78 -10.70 8.02
N THR A 300 27.76 -9.37 7.87
CA THR A 300 27.22 -8.46 8.91
C THR A 300 25.71 -8.69 9.14
N ALA A 301 24.94 -9.04 8.11
CA ALA A 301 23.54 -9.43 8.27
C ALA A 301 23.38 -10.74 9.08
N LYS A 302 24.26 -11.73 8.91
CA LYS A 302 24.23 -12.97 9.72
C LYS A 302 24.50 -12.68 11.19
N GLU A 303 25.47 -11.81 11.47
CA GLU A 303 25.78 -11.38 12.85
C GLU A 303 24.57 -10.68 13.48
N ALA A 304 24.00 -9.69 12.79
CA ALA A 304 22.80 -9.00 13.23
C ALA A 304 21.63 -9.96 13.48
N ALA A 305 21.40 -10.92 12.57
CA ALA A 305 20.32 -11.89 12.69
C ALA A 305 20.47 -12.78 13.93
N LEU A 306 21.70 -13.20 14.28
CA LEU A 306 21.94 -13.99 15.49
C LEU A 306 21.65 -13.19 16.77
N ILE A 307 22.04 -11.91 16.81
CA ILE A 307 21.76 -11.02 17.94
C ILE A 307 20.25 -10.83 18.10
N ILE A 308 19.55 -10.51 17.01
CA ILE A 308 18.10 -10.30 17.01
C ILE A 308 17.37 -11.58 17.43
N ALA A 309 17.78 -12.75 16.91
CA ALA A 309 17.24 -14.04 17.35
C ALA A 309 17.48 -14.30 18.85
N GLY A 310 18.62 -13.86 19.37
CA GLY A 310 18.95 -13.89 20.80
C GLY A 310 18.00 -13.07 21.69
N MET A 311 17.24 -12.14 21.11
CA MET A 311 16.20 -11.38 21.82
C MET A 311 14.87 -12.13 21.98
N GLY A 312 14.74 -13.33 21.38
CA GLY A 312 13.62 -14.25 21.60
C GLY A 312 12.73 -14.50 20.40
N VAL A 313 12.89 -13.77 19.29
CA VAL A 313 12.14 -14.05 18.05
C VAL A 313 12.53 -15.39 17.45
N LYS A 314 11.56 -16.13 16.92
CA LYS A 314 11.82 -17.48 16.39
C LYS A 314 12.62 -17.47 15.09
N LYS A 315 12.33 -16.54 14.18
CA LYS A 315 12.95 -16.45 12.84
C LYS A 315 13.20 -15.01 12.46
N VAL A 316 14.35 -14.76 11.83
CA VAL A 316 14.77 -13.41 11.40
C VAL A 316 14.93 -13.40 9.89
N LEU A 317 14.27 -12.47 9.22
CA LEU A 317 14.34 -12.31 7.76
C LEU A 317 14.76 -10.87 7.43
N ILE A 318 16.06 -10.64 7.24
CA ILE A 318 16.60 -9.31 6.97
C ILE A 318 16.52 -9.01 5.48
N THR A 319 15.79 -7.96 5.09
CA THR A 319 15.74 -7.49 3.70
C THR A 319 16.92 -6.56 3.40
N MET A 320 17.56 -6.74 2.24
CA MET A 320 18.80 -6.05 1.84
C MET A 320 18.70 -5.46 0.43
N GLY A 321 17.52 -4.92 0.08
CA GLY A 321 17.25 -4.32 -1.23
C GLY A 321 17.59 -5.25 -2.40
N SER A 322 18.43 -4.78 -3.32
CA SER A 322 18.87 -5.53 -4.50
C SER A 322 19.72 -6.77 -4.16
N ARG A 323 20.22 -6.90 -2.93
CA ARG A 323 20.90 -8.12 -2.44
C ARG A 323 19.93 -9.21 -1.99
N GLY A 324 18.62 -8.98 -2.03
CA GLY A 324 17.61 -9.96 -1.65
C GLY A 324 17.35 -9.95 -0.14
N ALA A 325 17.19 -11.11 0.48
CA ALA A 325 16.95 -11.23 1.91
C ALA A 325 17.76 -12.37 2.56
N LEU A 326 18.17 -12.19 3.80
CA LEU A 326 18.82 -13.22 4.60
C LEU A 326 17.82 -13.78 5.61
N LEU A 327 17.54 -15.07 5.51
CA LEU A 327 16.72 -15.81 6.47
C LEU A 327 17.59 -16.56 7.48
N LEU A 328 17.26 -16.42 8.76
CA LEU A 328 17.72 -17.27 9.86
C LEU A 328 16.53 -18.04 10.44
N ASP A 329 16.56 -19.37 10.31
CA ASP A 329 15.57 -20.29 10.88
C ASP A 329 16.31 -21.48 11.53
N ASN A 330 16.04 -21.78 12.80
CA ASN A 330 16.69 -22.88 13.54
C ASN A 330 18.23 -22.90 13.44
N LYS A 331 18.88 -21.72 13.56
CA LYS A 331 20.33 -21.53 13.41
C LYS A 331 20.89 -21.84 12.01
N GLN A 332 20.03 -22.04 11.01
CA GLN A 332 20.41 -22.21 9.63
C GLN A 332 20.13 -20.93 8.85
N PHE A 333 21.10 -20.55 8.02
CA PHE A 333 20.97 -19.40 7.13
C PHE A 333 20.54 -19.83 5.74
N SER A 334 19.61 -19.09 5.15
CA SER A 334 19.22 -19.20 3.74
C SER A 334 19.25 -17.82 3.11
N HIS A 335 19.88 -17.70 1.95
CA HIS A 335 19.85 -16.46 1.17
C HIS A 335 18.75 -16.54 0.13
N ILE A 336 17.80 -15.61 0.23
CA ILE A 336 16.71 -15.43 -0.74
C ILE A 336 17.18 -14.42 -1.76
N ARG A 337 17.37 -14.85 -3.01
CA ARG A 337 17.83 -13.97 -4.09
C ARG A 337 16.77 -12.95 -4.45
N ALA A 338 17.19 -11.72 -4.73
CA ALA A 338 16.33 -10.74 -5.37
C ALA A 338 16.02 -11.16 -6.81
N PHE A 339 14.82 -10.85 -7.27
CA PHE A 339 14.44 -10.98 -8.67
C PHE A 339 14.87 -9.73 -9.43
N PRO A 340 15.38 -9.85 -10.68
CA PRO A 340 15.70 -8.70 -11.50
C PRO A 340 14.47 -7.79 -11.70
N ALA A 341 14.67 -6.49 -11.62
CA ALA A 341 13.61 -5.48 -11.79
C ALA A 341 14.16 -4.19 -12.39
N VAL A 342 13.31 -3.45 -13.08
CA VAL A 342 13.60 -2.08 -13.55
C VAL A 342 13.09 -1.11 -12.51
N THR A 343 13.97 -0.64 -11.62
CA THR A 343 13.57 0.23 -10.51
C THR A 343 13.07 1.58 -11.00
N VAL A 344 11.79 1.85 -10.75
CA VAL A 344 11.12 3.14 -10.97
C VAL A 344 10.98 3.88 -9.64
N ASP A 345 10.45 3.22 -8.62
CA ASP A 345 10.25 3.77 -7.28
C ASP A 345 10.38 2.65 -6.24
N THR A 346 11.25 2.80 -5.25
CA THR A 346 11.44 1.79 -4.19
C THR A 346 10.48 1.96 -3.02
N THR A 347 9.67 3.01 -3.02
CA THR A 347 8.70 3.30 -1.95
C THR A 347 7.67 2.17 -1.87
N GLY A 348 7.42 1.66 -0.66
CA GLY A 348 6.47 0.56 -0.45
C GLY A 348 7.02 -0.83 -0.77
N ALA A 349 8.27 -0.99 -1.24
CA ALA A 349 8.84 -2.31 -1.54
C ALA A 349 8.87 -3.24 -0.31
N GLY A 350 9.21 -2.70 0.86
CA GLY A 350 9.17 -3.44 2.13
C GLY A 350 7.75 -3.82 2.55
N ASP A 351 6.76 -2.96 2.27
CA ASP A 351 5.35 -3.24 2.54
C ASP A 351 4.82 -4.33 1.59
N ALA A 352 5.18 -4.25 0.31
CA ALA A 352 4.88 -5.26 -0.71
C ALA A 352 5.46 -6.63 -0.30
N PHE A 353 6.72 -6.66 0.13
CA PHE A 353 7.38 -7.86 0.62
C PHE A 353 6.64 -8.47 1.81
N ASN A 354 6.32 -7.66 2.84
CA ASN A 354 5.66 -8.15 4.05
C ASN A 354 4.23 -8.65 3.80
N GLY A 355 3.45 -7.94 2.98
CA GLY A 355 2.11 -8.38 2.61
C GLY A 355 2.13 -9.70 1.85
N ALA A 356 3.01 -9.84 0.86
CA ALA A 356 3.16 -11.07 0.09
C ALA A 356 3.70 -12.24 0.93
N LEU A 357 4.64 -11.97 1.86
CA LEU A 357 5.15 -12.95 2.81
C LEU A 357 4.01 -13.50 3.68
N ALA A 358 3.21 -12.60 4.27
CA ALA A 358 2.06 -12.96 5.10
C ALA A 358 1.03 -13.78 4.32
N ALA A 359 0.73 -13.38 3.08
CA ALA A 359 -0.19 -14.11 2.22
C ALA A 359 0.27 -15.54 1.94
N SER A 360 1.55 -15.72 1.61
CA SER A 360 2.10 -17.05 1.32
C SER A 360 2.20 -17.93 2.57
N LEU A 361 2.52 -17.37 3.74
CA LEU A 361 2.53 -18.11 5.01
C LEU A 361 1.10 -18.52 5.42
N ALA A 362 0.12 -17.64 5.24
CA ALA A 362 -1.28 -17.96 5.50
C ALA A 362 -1.81 -19.08 4.58
N ALA A 363 -1.27 -19.21 3.38
CA ALA A 363 -1.57 -20.31 2.46
C ALA A 363 -0.88 -21.65 2.84
N GLY A 364 -0.07 -21.67 3.91
CA GLY A 364 0.58 -22.88 4.42
C GLY A 364 1.94 -23.21 3.79
N ASN A 365 2.52 -22.29 3.01
CA ASN A 365 3.85 -22.50 2.43
C ASN A 365 4.95 -22.39 3.50
N SER A 366 6.11 -23.02 3.24
CA SER A 366 7.29 -22.85 4.08
C SER A 366 7.82 -21.42 4.04
N LEU A 367 8.58 -21.00 5.05
CA LEU A 367 9.12 -19.64 5.12
C LEU A 367 10.05 -19.30 3.96
N VAL A 368 10.85 -20.27 3.48
CA VAL A 368 11.71 -20.07 2.30
C VAL A 368 10.87 -19.82 1.04
N GLN A 369 9.81 -20.63 0.82
CA GLN A 369 8.89 -20.42 -0.30
C GLN A 369 8.17 -19.07 -0.19
N ALA A 370 7.71 -18.71 1.01
CA ALA A 370 7.03 -17.44 1.26
C ALA A 370 7.94 -16.23 1.06
N ALA A 371 9.19 -16.29 1.51
CA ALA A 371 10.17 -15.22 1.29
C ALA A 371 10.58 -15.10 -0.19
N THR A 372 10.67 -16.22 -0.91
CA THR A 372 10.95 -16.21 -2.35
C THR A 372 9.79 -15.59 -3.13
N TRP A 373 8.55 -15.95 -2.78
CA TRP A 373 7.34 -15.32 -3.32
C TRP A 373 7.30 -13.81 -3.02
N ALA A 374 7.56 -13.42 -1.78
CA ALA A 374 7.62 -12.03 -1.36
C ALA A 374 8.68 -11.24 -2.14
N SER A 375 9.83 -11.85 -2.42
CA SER A 375 10.89 -11.22 -3.22
C SER A 375 10.45 -11.01 -4.67
N ALA A 376 9.79 -12.00 -5.30
CA ALA A 376 9.24 -11.85 -6.64
C ALA A 376 8.16 -10.75 -6.69
N PHE A 377 7.26 -10.71 -5.71
CA PHE A 377 6.21 -9.69 -5.61
C PHE A 377 6.80 -8.29 -5.41
N ALA A 378 7.74 -8.11 -4.48
CA ALA A 378 8.40 -6.84 -4.24
C ALA A 378 9.22 -6.37 -5.45
N SER A 379 9.81 -7.28 -6.24
CA SER A 379 10.52 -6.91 -7.48
C SER A 379 9.62 -6.28 -8.53
N LEU A 380 8.33 -6.63 -8.55
CA LEU A 380 7.35 -5.98 -9.43
C LEU A 380 6.86 -4.67 -8.82
N ALA A 381 6.75 -4.59 -7.49
CA ALA A 381 6.32 -3.36 -6.82
C ALA A 381 7.28 -2.20 -7.10
N VAL A 382 8.59 -2.46 -7.15
CA VAL A 382 9.58 -1.41 -7.46
C VAL A 382 9.57 -0.92 -8.91
N GLU A 383 8.83 -1.60 -9.80
CA GLU A 383 8.62 -1.19 -11.20
C GLU A 383 7.40 -0.25 -11.35
N LEU A 384 6.68 0.00 -10.26
CA LEU A 384 5.48 0.85 -10.20
C LEU A 384 5.79 2.14 -9.43
N GLU A 385 5.14 3.25 -9.80
CA GLU A 385 5.21 4.49 -9.02
C GLU A 385 4.26 4.44 -7.82
N GLY A 386 4.74 4.88 -6.64
CA GLY A 386 3.94 5.09 -5.43
C GLY A 386 3.81 3.88 -4.50
N ALA A 387 3.78 4.15 -3.19
CA ALA A 387 3.84 3.14 -2.14
C ALA A 387 2.66 2.16 -2.09
N SER A 388 1.46 2.59 -2.49
CA SER A 388 0.22 1.80 -2.41
C SER A 388 -0.14 1.10 -3.71
N ASN A 389 0.66 1.28 -4.76
CA ASN A 389 0.42 0.63 -6.06
C ASN A 389 1.05 -0.77 -6.06
N MET A 390 0.23 -1.80 -5.86
CA MET A 390 0.69 -3.17 -5.64
C MET A 390 0.47 -4.06 -6.89
N PRO A 391 1.44 -4.92 -7.26
CA PRO A 391 1.33 -5.85 -8.39
C PRO A 391 0.16 -6.83 -8.24
N ASP A 392 -0.33 -7.35 -9.36
CA ASP A 392 -1.34 -8.42 -9.33
C ASP A 392 -0.71 -9.81 -9.13
N PHE A 393 -1.47 -10.70 -8.51
CA PHE A 393 -1.08 -12.08 -8.23
C PHE A 393 -0.51 -12.83 -9.46
N GLU A 394 -1.14 -12.69 -10.62
CA GLU A 394 -0.73 -13.37 -11.86
C GLU A 394 0.62 -12.88 -12.38
N GLN A 395 0.92 -11.59 -12.23
CA GLN A 395 2.20 -11.00 -12.62
C GLN A 395 3.33 -11.57 -11.74
N ALA A 396 3.11 -11.60 -10.42
CA ALA A 396 4.07 -12.17 -9.48
C ALA A 396 4.26 -13.68 -9.69
N THR A 397 3.19 -14.42 -9.99
CA THR A 397 3.27 -15.86 -10.33
C THR A 397 4.10 -16.09 -11.58
N THR A 398 3.92 -15.25 -12.60
CA THR A 398 4.72 -15.30 -13.82
C THR A 398 6.20 -15.01 -13.53
N ARG A 399 6.50 -13.95 -12.77
CA ARG A 399 7.86 -13.57 -12.36
C ARG A 399 8.58 -14.70 -11.60
N LEU A 400 7.88 -15.37 -10.69
CA LEU A 400 8.40 -16.50 -9.93
C LEU A 400 8.75 -17.69 -10.86
N ARG A 401 7.88 -18.00 -11.84
CA ARG A 401 8.08 -19.14 -12.76
C ARG A 401 9.21 -18.92 -13.75
N THR A 402 9.42 -17.69 -14.22
CA THR A 402 10.44 -17.38 -15.24
C THR A 402 11.86 -17.34 -14.69
N HIS A 403 12.03 -17.27 -13.37
CA HIS A 403 13.32 -17.09 -12.71
C HIS A 403 13.61 -18.15 -11.61
N ASN A 404 12.82 -19.23 -11.58
CA ASN A 404 13.08 -20.42 -10.77
C ASN A 404 14.06 -21.39 -11.45
#